data_AF-A0A1I8J7A0-F1
#
_entry.id   AF-A0A1I8J7A0-F1
#
_cell.length_a   1.000
_cell.length_b   1.000
_cell.length_c   1.000
_cell.angle_alpha   90.00
_cell.angle_beta   90.00
_cell.angle_gamma   90.00
#
_symmetry.space_group_name_H-M   'P 1'
#
loop_
_entity.id
_entity.type
_entity.pdbx_description
1 polymer ?
#
loop_
_entity_poly.entity_id
_entity_poly.type
_entity_poly.pdbx_seq_one_letter_code
_entity_poly.pdbx_strand_id
1 'polypeptide(L)'
;MQLHLPPMPSNYFDKQFLPTQGYHLGDDVKLISCDMKPDMVEQVVGSAREILSRRIVNEQILPRELKEELDEKFGHNWQVVVTSGQFWAWFTHLAGYCVVFKLQRYCF
;
A
#
# COMPACT_ATOMS: atom_id res chain seq x y z
N MET A 1 -7.20 0.32 34.41
CA MET A 1 -6.82 1.69 34.02
C MET A 1 -7.13 1.83 32.53
N GLN A 2 -8.29 2.37 32.17
CA GLN A 2 -8.64 2.63 30.76
C GLN A 2 -7.98 3.96 30.38
N LEU A 3 -7.06 3.93 29.41
CA LEU A 3 -6.48 5.13 28.83
C LEU A 3 -7.59 5.84 28.04
N HIS A 4 -8.08 6.96 28.57
CA HIS A 4 -9.03 7.81 27.86
C HIS A 4 -8.24 8.62 26.83
N LEU A 5 -8.16 8.09 25.60
CA LEU A 5 -7.52 8.79 24.50
C LEU A 5 -8.42 9.97 24.08
N PRO A 6 -7.83 11.16 23.83
CA PRO A 6 -8.61 12.30 23.35
C PRO A 6 -9.27 11.96 22.01
N PRO A 7 -10.44 12.56 21.70
CA PRO A 7 -11.06 12.39 20.40
C PRO A 7 -10.10 12.89 19.31
N MET A 8 -9.88 12.04 18.32
CA MET A 8 -8.95 12.32 17.24
C MET A 8 -9.45 13.52 16.41
N PRO A 9 -8.58 14.49 16.06
CA PRO A 9 -8.96 15.59 15.18
C PRO A 9 -9.52 15.06 13.87
N SER A 10 -10.54 15.71 13.30
CA SER A 10 -11.17 15.27 12.04
C SER A 10 -10.17 15.21 10.87
N ASN A 11 -9.13 16.04 10.90
CA ASN A 11 -8.06 16.10 9.90
C ASN A 11 -6.85 15.21 10.24
N TYR A 12 -6.93 14.37 11.28
CA TYR A 12 -5.81 13.53 11.69
C TYR A 12 -5.39 12.55 10.58
N PHE A 13 -6.36 12.01 9.85
CA PHE A 13 -6.09 11.05 8.77
C PHE A 13 -5.55 11.72 7.50
N ASP A 14 -5.85 12.99 7.26
CA ASP A 14 -5.40 13.69 6.05
C ASP A 14 -3.89 13.98 6.07
N LYS A 15 -3.28 14.04 7.26
CA LYS A 15 -1.84 14.25 7.43
C LYS A 15 -1.00 12.99 7.24
N GLN A 16 -1.63 11.83 7.06
CA GLN A 16 -0.93 10.55 6.94
C GLN A 16 -0.48 10.24 5.52
N PHE A 17 -0.93 11.03 4.53
CA PHE A 17 -0.57 10.79 3.14
C PHE A 17 0.64 11.63 2.73
N LEU A 18 1.59 10.97 2.09
CA LEU A 18 2.73 11.62 1.45
C LEU A 18 2.26 12.30 0.16
N PRO A 19 2.87 13.44 -0.22
CA PRO A 19 2.68 14.01 -1.55
C PRO A 19 3.09 12.98 -2.61
N THR A 20 2.26 12.80 -3.63
CA THR A 20 2.59 11.99 -4.82
C THR A 20 3.41 12.77 -5.85
N GLN A 21 3.95 13.92 -5.47
CA GLN A 21 4.73 14.80 -6.34
C GLN A 21 6.03 14.10 -6.77
N GLY A 22 6.18 13.83 -8.07
CA GLY A 22 7.28 13.04 -8.62
C GLY A 22 6.94 11.58 -8.95
N TYR A 23 5.69 11.16 -8.73
CA TYR A 23 5.17 9.86 -9.16
C TYR A 23 4.01 10.03 -10.15
N HIS A 24 3.86 9.10 -11.08
CA HIS A 24 2.76 9.02 -12.05
C HIS A 24 1.68 8.00 -11.61
N LEU A 25 1.10 8.19 -10.42
CA LEU A 25 0.19 7.20 -9.81
C LEU A 25 -1.29 7.42 -10.11
N GLY A 26 -1.72 8.64 -10.44
CA GLY A 26 -3.14 9.01 -10.54
C GLY A 26 -3.77 9.41 -9.20
N ASP A 27 -4.91 10.11 -9.25
CA ASP A 27 -5.59 10.67 -8.07
C ASP A 27 -6.32 9.61 -7.21
N ASP A 28 -6.47 8.38 -7.73
CA ASP A 28 -7.07 7.24 -7.05
C ASP A 28 -6.13 6.60 -6.01
N VAL A 29 -4.85 6.97 -6.03
CA VAL A 29 -3.80 6.42 -5.17
C VAL A 29 -3.40 7.45 -4.12
N LYS A 30 -3.38 7.03 -2.86
CA LYS A 30 -2.85 7.82 -1.75
C LYS A 30 -1.67 7.12 -1.13
N LEU A 31 -0.47 7.69 -1.28
CA LEU A 31 0.75 7.15 -0.69
C LEU A 31 0.75 7.41 0.82
N ILE A 32 1.02 6.40 1.65
CA ILE A 32 1.05 6.51 3.11
C ILE A 32 2.50 6.50 3.62
N SER A 33 3.31 5.59 3.10
CA SER A 33 4.74 5.49 3.41
C SER A 33 5.46 4.93 2.20
N CYS A 34 6.70 5.37 1.97
CA CYS A 34 7.49 4.89 0.84
C CYS A 34 8.97 5.14 1.10
N ASP A 35 9.79 4.12 0.91
CA ASP A 35 11.24 4.26 0.77
C ASP A 35 11.76 3.81 -0.61
N MET A 36 10.88 3.31 -1.48
CA MET A 36 11.19 2.90 -2.85
C MET A 36 11.45 4.07 -3.82
N LYS A 37 12.13 3.76 -4.93
CA LYS A 37 12.28 4.68 -6.07
C LYS A 37 10.95 4.86 -6.82
N PRO A 38 10.68 6.04 -7.43
CA PRO A 38 9.43 6.32 -8.13
C PRO A 38 8.99 5.27 -9.14
N ASP A 39 9.88 4.88 -10.06
CA ASP A 39 9.58 3.88 -11.11
C ASP A 39 9.15 2.52 -10.53
N MET A 40 9.67 2.13 -9.37
CA MET A 40 9.28 0.88 -8.70
C MET A 40 7.90 1.01 -8.07
N VAL A 41 7.62 2.15 -7.43
CA VAL A 41 6.29 2.43 -6.86
C VAL A 41 5.23 2.41 -7.93
N GLU A 42 5.48 3.06 -9.08
CA GLU A 42 4.55 3.07 -10.20
C GLU A 42 4.25 1.67 -10.72
N GLN A 43 5.26 0.80 -10.80
CA GLN A 43 5.08 -0.59 -11.19
C GLN A 43 4.30 -1.41 -10.16
N VAL A 44 4.60 -1.26 -8.85
CA VAL A 44 3.86 -1.96 -7.77
C VAL A 44 2.40 -1.55 -7.76
N VAL A 45 2.12 -0.24 -7.84
CA VAL A 45 0.77 0.30 -7.89
C VAL A 45 0.06 -0.12 -9.17
N GLY A 46 0.76 -0.16 -10.30
CA GLY A 46 0.26 -0.67 -11.58
C GLY A 46 -0.20 -2.11 -11.48
N SER A 47 0.64 -3.00 -10.92
CA SER A 47 0.31 -4.41 -10.67
C SER A 47 -0.92 -4.56 -9.78
N ALA A 48 -0.96 -3.86 -8.65
CA ALA A 48 -2.11 -3.89 -7.74
C ALA A 48 -3.40 -3.42 -8.44
N ARG A 49 -3.32 -2.35 -9.25
CA ARG A 49 -4.45 -1.83 -10.03
C ARG A 49 -4.92 -2.82 -11.08
N GLU A 50 -4.00 -3.46 -11.80
CA GLU A 50 -4.33 -4.47 -12.80
C GLU A 50 -5.10 -5.64 -12.17
N ILE A 51 -4.60 -6.17 -11.04
CA ILE A 51 -5.27 -7.26 -10.33
C ILE A 51 -6.67 -6.84 -9.86
N LEU A 52 -6.80 -5.64 -9.29
CA LEU A 52 -8.10 -5.10 -8.85
C LEU A 52 -9.08 -4.82 -10.00
N SER A 53 -8.59 -4.61 -11.22
CA SER A 53 -9.43 -4.35 -12.39
C SER A 53 -10.14 -5.61 -12.92
N ARG A 54 -9.73 -6.80 -12.47
CA ARG A 54 -10.29 -8.09 -12.90
C ARG A 54 -11.74 -8.23 -12.41
N ARG A 55 -12.60 -8.82 -13.25
CA ARG A 55 -14.07 -8.90 -13.04
C ARG A 55 -14.48 -9.59 -11.74
N ILE A 56 -13.65 -10.48 -11.21
CA ILE A 56 -13.86 -11.17 -9.93
C ILE A 56 -12.56 -11.03 -9.13
N VAL A 57 -12.54 -10.09 -8.20
CA VAL A 57 -11.45 -9.96 -7.23
C VAL A 57 -11.78 -10.85 -6.04
N ASN A 58 -10.97 -11.88 -5.80
CA ASN A 58 -11.02 -12.63 -4.56
C ASN A 58 -10.01 -12.00 -3.58
N GLU A 59 -10.52 -11.36 -2.53
CA GLU A 59 -9.69 -10.65 -1.55
C GLU A 59 -8.66 -11.56 -0.86
N GLN A 60 -8.92 -12.86 -0.77
CA GLN A 60 -7.99 -13.81 -0.15
C GLN A 60 -6.81 -14.16 -1.05
N ILE A 61 -6.95 -14.04 -2.38
CA ILE A 61 -5.87 -14.33 -3.33
C ILE A 61 -5.10 -13.09 -3.74
N LEU A 62 -5.69 -11.90 -3.58
CA LEU A 62 -5.08 -10.62 -3.96
C LEU A 62 -3.64 -10.41 -3.40
N PRO A 63 -3.36 -10.65 -2.09
CA PRO A 63 -2.00 -10.53 -1.58
C PRO A 63 -1.04 -11.54 -2.21
N ARG A 64 -1.53 -12.75 -2.49
CA ARG A 64 -0.74 -13.82 -3.08
C ARG A 64 -0.39 -13.51 -4.53
N GLU A 65 -1.36 -13.12 -5.34
CA GLU A 65 -1.14 -12.76 -6.75
C GLU A 65 -0.17 -11.58 -6.88
N LEU A 66 -0.37 -10.53 -6.07
CA LEU A 66 0.53 -9.39 -6.08
C LEU A 66 1.94 -9.79 -5.63
N LYS A 67 2.07 -10.62 -4.59
CA LYS A 67 3.38 -11.14 -4.17
C LYS A 67 4.07 -11.92 -5.28
N GLU A 68 3.37 -12.83 -5.95
CA GLU A 68 3.91 -13.63 -7.06
C GLU A 68 4.42 -12.71 -8.19
N GLU A 69 3.66 -11.68 -8.56
CA GLU A 69 4.06 -10.72 -9.58
C GLU A 69 5.27 -9.86 -9.16
N LEU A 70 5.35 -9.45 -7.89
CA LEU A 70 6.49 -8.69 -7.37
C LEU A 70 7.76 -9.56 -7.27
N ASP A 71 7.62 -10.81 -6.85
CA ASP A 71 8.73 -11.77 -6.81
C ASP A 71 9.30 -12.02 -8.21
N GLU A 72 8.45 -12.09 -9.24
CA GLU A 72 8.87 -12.22 -10.64
C GLU A 72 9.58 -10.97 -11.17
N LYS A 73 9.07 -9.77 -10.84
CA LYS A 73 9.61 -8.50 -11.37
C LYS A 73 10.88 -8.03 -10.66
N PHE A 74 10.95 -8.17 -9.35
CA PHE A 74 11.97 -7.52 -8.51
C PHE A 74 12.84 -8.52 -7.73
N GLY A 75 12.63 -9.83 -7.94
CA GLY A 75 13.29 -10.90 -7.20
C GLY A 75 12.51 -11.30 -5.94
N HIS A 76 12.84 -12.46 -5.40
CA HIS A 76 12.05 -13.14 -4.37
C HIS A 76 12.03 -12.46 -2.99
N ASN A 77 11.06 -12.89 -2.17
CA ASN A 77 10.86 -12.58 -0.74
C ASN A 77 10.02 -11.32 -0.46
N TRP A 78 9.20 -10.88 -1.41
CA TRP A 78 8.21 -9.85 -1.14
C TRP A 78 7.19 -10.32 -0.11
N GLN A 79 6.79 -9.41 0.76
CA GLN A 79 5.69 -9.61 1.70
C GLN A 79 4.60 -8.62 1.32
N VAL A 80 3.39 -9.12 1.07
CA VAL A 80 2.25 -8.29 0.68
C VAL A 80 1.16 -8.46 1.73
N VAL A 81 0.70 -7.35 2.27
CA VAL A 81 -0.41 -7.28 3.20
C VAL A 81 -1.50 -6.44 2.56
N VAL A 82 -2.75 -6.90 2.60
CA VAL A 82 -3.89 -6.12 2.09
C VAL A 82 -4.95 -6.07 3.17
N THR A 83 -5.47 -4.88 3.45
CA THR A 83 -6.56 -4.67 4.40
C THR A 83 -7.60 -3.70 3.83
N SER A 84 -8.87 -3.91 4.16
CA SER A 84 -9.96 -2.98 3.84
C SER A 84 -10.29 -2.02 5.00
N GLY A 85 -9.54 -2.10 6.10
CA GLY A 85 -9.74 -1.33 7.31
C GLY A 85 -8.51 -0.55 7.75
N GLN A 86 -8.37 -0.39 9.06
CA GLN A 86 -7.22 0.24 9.68
C GLN A 86 -6.16 -0.82 10.00
N PHE A 87 -4.89 -0.43 9.97
CA PHE A 87 -3.81 -1.29 10.42
C PHE A 87 -2.74 -0.46 11.14
N TRP A 88 -1.97 -1.17 11.95
CA TRP A 88 -0.70 -0.71 12.49
C TRP A 88 0.27 -1.88 12.39
N ALA A 89 1.44 -1.65 11.81
CA ALA A 89 2.45 -2.69 11.62
C ALA A 89 3.83 -2.16 11.98
N TRP A 90 4.68 -3.06 12.46
CA TRP A 90 6.11 -2.83 12.65
C TRP A 90 6.87 -3.95 11.96
N PHE A 91 7.77 -3.60 11.06
CA PHE A 91 8.52 -4.56 10.27
C PHE A 91 9.93 -4.05 9.99
N THR A 92 10.88 -4.97 9.88
CA THR A 92 12.25 -4.65 9.44
C THR A 92 12.41 -5.17 8.02
N HIS A 93 12.58 -4.27 7.06
CA HIS A 93 12.77 -4.58 5.64
C HIS A 93 14.12 -4.07 5.12
N LEU A 94 14.49 -4.53 3.93
CA LEU A 94 15.62 -3.97 3.19
C LEU A 94 15.25 -2.55 2.72
N ALA A 95 16.09 -1.56 3.04
CA ALA A 95 15.85 -0.18 2.65
C ALA A 95 15.69 -0.04 1.13
N GLY A 96 14.69 0.73 0.70
CA GLY A 96 14.41 0.98 -0.72
C GLY A 96 13.38 0.03 -1.35
N TYR A 97 12.75 -0.83 -0.54
CA TYR A 97 11.84 -1.91 -0.99
C TYR A 97 10.52 -1.95 -0.19
N CYS A 98 10.10 -0.83 0.39
CA CYS A 98 8.85 -0.71 1.13
C CYS A 98 7.98 0.43 0.60
N VAL A 99 6.72 0.11 0.37
CA VAL A 99 5.69 1.04 -0.04
C VAL A 99 4.40 0.64 0.64
N VAL A 100 3.69 1.65 1.13
CA VAL A 100 2.38 1.53 1.74
C VAL A 100 1.49 2.55 1.06
N PHE A 101 0.40 2.10 0.46
CA PHE A 101 -0.49 2.97 -0.30
C PHE A 101 -1.93 2.51 -0.22
N LYS A 102 -2.84 3.47 -0.39
CA LYS A 102 -4.26 3.20 -0.53
C LYS A 102 -4.66 3.24 -1.98
N LEU A 103 -5.40 2.24 -2.43
CA LEU A 103 -6.02 2.16 -3.74
C LEU A 103 -7.45 1.62 -3.57
N GLN A 104 -8.43 2.39 -4.06
CA GLN A 104 -9.86 2.14 -3.79
C GLN A 104 -10.14 2.01 -2.27
N ARG A 105 -10.72 0.89 -1.83
CA ARG A 105 -11.02 0.59 -0.42
C ARG A 105 -9.89 -0.13 0.32
N TYR A 106 -8.81 -0.50 -0.37
CA TYR A 106 -7.74 -1.31 0.18
C TYR A 106 -6.51 -0.47 0.53
N CYS A 107 -5.87 -0.82 1.63
CA CYS A 107 -4.50 -0.43 1.94
C CYS A 107 -3.59 -1.62 1.63
N PHE A 108 -2.57 -1.35 0.84
CA PHE A 108 -1.47 -2.23 0.48
C PHE A 108 -0.21 -1.80 1.24
#